data_AF-A0AAU6ESN5-F1
#
_entry.id   AF-A0AAU6ESN5-F1
#
_cell.length_a   1.000
_cell.length_b   1.000
_cell.length_c   1.000
_cell.angle_alpha   90.00
_cell.angle_beta   90.00
_cell.angle_gamma   90.00
#
_symmetry.space_group_name_H-M   'P 1'
#
loop_
_entity.id
_entity.type
_entity.pdbx_description
1 polymer ?
#
loop_
_entity_poly.entity_id
_entity_poly.type
_entity_poly.pdbx_seq_one_letter_code
_entity_poly.pdbx_strand_id
1 'polypeptide(L)'
;MDEPIAGPDARVTALAEKEGLGGWRMAAANVKGGFRKRWGDDRLHLYENGLVVTAADGGEWVRRWDSTAAVLQHLVTINGGAYRDATYTLIGRDGAALSVGRGGNGLFRRDLDRLGATSHTRGPYIVLEGQWGPEIQQGVTAVQWPLALERLRRGETLDFGPMSLDLAGVREGKYSASWAEIGDLHRYDGKIGFLGTDGRALRPQASVYRMPNAYLFMALVNQLKA
;
A
#
# COMPACT_ATOMS: atom_id res chain seq x y z
N MET A 1 -20.47 -17.95 7.72
CA MET A 1 -20.97 -16.78 8.46
C MET A 1 -19.76 -16.18 9.13
N ASP A 2 -19.27 -15.07 8.60
CA ASP A 2 -18.16 -14.35 9.20
C ASP A 2 -18.69 -13.65 10.46
N GLU A 3 -18.09 -14.00 11.60
CA GLU A 3 -18.40 -13.37 12.89
C GLU A 3 -18.08 -11.87 12.77
N PRO A 4 -18.99 -10.96 13.15
CA PRO A 4 -18.75 -9.52 13.03
C PRO A 4 -17.52 -9.16 13.86
N ILE A 5 -16.50 -8.60 13.19
CA ILE A 5 -15.29 -8.15 13.86
C ILE A 5 -15.67 -6.99 14.78
N ALA A 6 -15.38 -7.14 16.08
CA ALA A 6 -15.68 -6.12 17.07
C ALA A 6 -15.02 -4.78 16.70
N GLY A 7 -15.76 -3.68 16.92
CA GLY A 7 -15.23 -2.32 16.78
C GLY A 7 -14.07 -2.03 17.75
N PRO A 8 -13.42 -0.86 17.63
CA PRO A 8 -12.33 -0.47 18.51
C PRO A 8 -12.79 -0.41 19.96
N ASP A 9 -11.93 -0.86 20.89
CA ASP A 9 -12.17 -0.69 22.32
C ASP A 9 -11.91 0.77 22.76
N ALA A 10 -12.18 1.09 24.02
CA ALA A 10 -12.00 2.44 24.56
C ALA A 10 -10.55 2.94 24.43
N ARG A 11 -9.57 2.04 24.53
CA ARG A 11 -8.14 2.37 24.46
C ARG A 11 -7.74 2.75 23.03
N VAL A 12 -8.15 1.94 22.05
CA VAL A 12 -7.92 2.20 20.61
C VAL A 12 -8.68 3.45 20.16
N THR A 13 -9.88 3.67 20.68
CA THR A 13 -10.68 4.87 20.40
C THR A 13 -9.98 6.13 20.91
N ALA A 14 -9.54 6.13 22.18
CA ALA A 14 -8.83 7.26 22.77
C ALA A 14 -7.52 7.59 22.03
N LEU A 15 -6.81 6.56 21.55
CA LEU A 15 -5.62 6.75 20.73
C LEU A 15 -5.96 7.37 19.36
N ALA A 16 -7.00 6.87 18.71
CA ALA A 16 -7.44 7.41 17.42
C ALA A 16 -7.88 8.88 17.52
N GLU A 17 -8.57 9.25 18.61
CA GLU A 17 -8.93 10.63 18.92
C GLU A 17 -7.71 11.52 19.15
N LYS A 18 -6.77 11.05 19.99
CA LYS A 18 -5.50 11.76 20.27
C LYS A 18 -4.72 12.05 19.00
N GLU A 19 -4.70 11.10 18.06
CA GLU A 19 -3.94 11.20 16.82
C GLU A 19 -4.72 11.85 15.66
N GLY A 20 -6.01 12.17 15.89
CA GLY A 20 -6.88 12.83 14.92
C GLY A 20 -7.25 11.95 13.72
N LEU A 21 -7.46 10.64 13.94
CA LEU A 21 -7.68 9.68 12.87
C LEU A 21 -9.08 9.78 12.22
N GLY A 22 -10.02 10.49 12.85
CA GLY A 22 -11.39 10.66 12.35
C GLY A 22 -12.29 9.46 12.68
N GLY A 23 -13.37 9.29 11.91
CA GLY A 23 -14.35 8.23 12.10
C GLY A 23 -13.78 6.83 11.85
N TRP A 24 -14.19 5.86 12.64
CA TRP A 24 -13.88 4.44 12.42
C TRP A 24 -14.58 3.94 11.15
N ARG A 25 -13.86 3.18 10.31
CA ARG A 25 -14.37 2.65 9.04
C ARG A 25 -14.49 1.14 9.02
N MET A 26 -13.45 0.44 9.45
CA MET A 26 -13.45 -1.03 9.51
C MET A 26 -12.43 -1.56 10.50
N ALA A 27 -12.57 -2.83 10.85
CA ALA A 27 -11.58 -3.57 11.62
C ALA A 27 -11.24 -4.88 10.92
N ALA A 28 -10.00 -5.32 11.09
CA ALA A 28 -9.53 -6.64 10.72
C ALA A 28 -8.94 -7.32 11.96
N ALA A 29 -9.32 -8.57 12.16
CA ALA A 29 -8.90 -9.36 13.32
C ALA A 29 -8.60 -10.78 12.88
N ASN A 30 -7.69 -11.41 13.61
CA ASN A 30 -7.53 -12.85 13.50
C ASN A 30 -8.65 -13.55 14.28
N VAL A 31 -9.34 -14.49 13.64
CA VAL A 31 -10.34 -15.32 14.30
C VAL A 31 -9.64 -16.42 15.09
N LYS A 32 -10.05 -16.66 16.34
CA LYS A 32 -9.59 -17.79 17.16
C LYS A 32 -10.07 -19.10 16.54
N GLY A 33 -9.24 -19.72 15.70
CA GLY A 33 -9.53 -21.02 15.12
C GLY A 33 -9.35 -22.14 16.16
N GLY A 34 -10.36 -23.00 16.32
CA GLY A 34 -10.32 -24.14 17.26
C GLY A 34 -9.23 -25.19 16.98
N PHE A 35 -8.61 -25.19 15.78
CA PHE A 35 -7.62 -26.21 15.38
C PHE A 35 -6.47 -25.70 14.49
N ARG A 36 -6.27 -24.39 14.37
CA ARG A 36 -5.14 -23.81 13.61
C ARG A 36 -4.51 -22.69 14.44
N LYS A 37 -3.18 -22.62 14.43
CA LYS A 37 -2.31 -21.70 15.21
C LYS A 37 -3.05 -20.47 15.77
N ARG A 38 -2.90 -20.23 17.06
CA ARG A 38 -3.31 -19.01 17.78
C ARG A 38 -2.71 -17.79 17.07
N TRP A 39 -3.37 -17.28 16.06
CA TRP A 39 -3.15 -15.93 15.56
C TRP A 39 -3.84 -15.05 16.60
N GLY A 40 -3.03 -14.42 17.45
CA GLY A 40 -3.44 -13.87 18.75
C GLY A 40 -4.51 -12.77 18.66
N ASP A 41 -4.64 -12.01 19.73
CA ASP A 41 -5.57 -10.88 19.80
C ASP A 41 -5.08 -9.64 19.03
N ASP A 42 -4.32 -9.84 17.96
CA ASP A 42 -3.86 -8.80 17.04
C ASP A 42 -5.05 -8.20 16.29
N ARG A 43 -5.06 -6.87 16.15
CA ARG A 43 -6.14 -6.11 15.49
C ARG A 43 -5.57 -5.01 14.62
N LEU A 44 -6.30 -4.70 13.56
CA LEU A 44 -6.11 -3.50 12.75
C LEU A 44 -7.44 -2.78 12.69
N HIS A 45 -7.42 -1.49 12.97
CA HIS A 45 -8.56 -0.60 12.90
C HIS A 45 -8.22 0.48 11.89
N LEU A 46 -9.04 0.59 10.83
CA LEU A 46 -8.94 1.66 9.86
C LEU A 46 -9.90 2.77 10.21
N TYR A 47 -9.39 3.98 10.08
CA TYR A 47 -10.10 5.23 10.26
C TYR A 47 -9.98 6.07 8.98
N GLU A 48 -10.73 7.16 8.91
CA GLU A 48 -10.71 8.09 7.77
C GLU A 48 -9.29 8.56 7.43
N ASN A 49 -8.51 8.94 8.43
CA ASN A 49 -7.20 9.58 8.26
C ASN A 49 -6.01 8.72 8.68
N GLY A 50 -6.23 7.46 9.04
CA GLY A 50 -5.13 6.58 9.45
C GLY A 50 -5.55 5.18 9.86
N LEU A 51 -4.61 4.50 10.50
CA LEU A 51 -4.82 3.20 11.11
C LEU A 51 -4.25 3.14 12.52
N VAL A 52 -4.82 2.23 13.30
CA VAL A 52 -4.23 1.70 14.53
C VAL A 52 -4.05 0.20 14.36
N VAL A 53 -2.88 -0.30 14.72
CA VAL A 53 -2.56 -1.72 14.74
C VAL A 53 -2.13 -2.08 16.15
N THR A 54 -2.73 -3.14 16.70
CA THR A 54 -2.40 -3.66 18.04
C THR A 54 -1.97 -5.11 17.93
N ALA A 55 -1.02 -5.51 18.76
CA ALA A 55 -0.55 -6.88 18.89
C ALA A 55 -0.91 -7.45 20.26
N ALA A 56 -1.03 -8.77 20.34
CA ALA A 56 -1.38 -9.49 21.56
C ALA A 56 -0.34 -9.35 22.68
N ASP A 57 0.91 -9.00 22.34
CA ASP A 57 2.00 -8.72 23.29
C ASP A 57 1.98 -7.28 23.83
N GLY A 58 0.96 -6.49 23.48
CA GLY A 58 0.82 -5.10 23.89
C GLY A 58 1.45 -4.10 22.92
N GLY A 59 2.04 -4.55 21.80
CA GLY A 59 2.52 -3.66 20.75
C GLY A 59 1.39 -2.83 20.16
N GLU A 60 1.66 -1.55 19.93
CA GLU A 60 0.69 -0.61 19.35
C GLU A 60 1.39 0.34 18.38
N TRP A 61 0.78 0.51 17.21
CA TRP A 61 1.30 1.38 16.17
C TRP A 61 0.18 2.20 15.56
N VAL A 62 0.41 3.50 15.43
CA VAL A 62 -0.47 4.42 14.73
C VAL A 62 0.21 4.91 13.48
N ARG A 63 -0.55 5.03 12.39
CA ARG A 63 -0.08 5.70 11.19
C ARG A 63 -1.18 6.55 10.59
N ARG A 64 -0.91 7.85 10.47
CA ARG A 64 -1.75 8.76 9.69
C ARG A 64 -1.37 8.73 8.21
N TRP A 65 -2.35 8.92 7.34
CA TRP A 65 -2.13 8.95 5.90
C TRP A 65 -1.27 10.13 5.46
N ASP A 66 -1.47 11.31 6.06
CA ASP A 66 -0.71 12.54 5.74
C ASP A 66 0.78 12.49 6.13
N SER A 67 1.09 11.76 7.20
CA SER A 67 2.46 11.50 7.64
C SER A 67 3.09 10.26 6.98
N THR A 68 2.37 9.56 6.10
CA THR A 68 2.91 8.42 5.35
C THR A 68 3.58 8.92 4.07
N ALA A 69 4.86 8.58 3.89
CA ALA A 69 5.63 8.88 2.70
C ALA A 69 5.40 7.81 1.61
N ALA A 70 5.44 6.53 1.97
CA ALA A 70 5.33 5.42 1.03
C ALA A 70 4.51 4.25 1.60
N VAL A 71 3.74 3.59 0.73
CA VAL A 71 3.12 2.29 0.99
C VAL A 71 3.54 1.29 -0.09
N LEU A 72 4.03 0.14 0.32
CA LEU A 72 4.39 -0.99 -0.56
C LEU A 72 3.49 -2.18 -0.26
N GLN A 73 3.23 -2.99 -1.28
CA GLN A 73 2.48 -4.24 -1.14
C GLN A 73 3.29 -5.43 -1.68
N HIS A 74 3.47 -6.46 -0.87
CA HIS A 74 4.08 -7.72 -1.29
C HIS A 74 3.02 -8.82 -1.22
N LEU A 75 2.44 -9.11 -2.38
CA LEU A 75 1.36 -10.09 -2.55
C LEU A 75 1.88 -11.25 -3.40
N VAL A 76 2.03 -12.42 -2.80
CA VAL A 76 2.46 -13.66 -3.46
C VAL A 76 1.36 -14.69 -3.25
N THR A 77 0.84 -15.30 -4.32
CA THR A 77 -0.17 -16.36 -4.24
C THR A 77 0.48 -17.74 -4.40
N ILE A 78 -0.14 -18.77 -3.82
CA ILE A 78 0.20 -20.18 -4.10
C ILE A 78 -0.80 -20.70 -5.13
N ASN A 79 -0.29 -21.18 -6.28
CA ASN A 79 -1.09 -21.78 -7.35
C ASN A 79 -2.30 -20.93 -7.78
N GLY A 80 -2.16 -19.59 -7.80
CA GLY A 80 -3.24 -18.66 -8.17
C GLY A 80 -4.40 -18.55 -7.17
N GLY A 81 -4.33 -19.24 -6.02
CA GLY A 81 -5.37 -19.26 -4.99
C GLY A 81 -5.00 -18.38 -3.79
N ALA A 82 -4.80 -18.99 -2.62
CA ALA A 82 -4.52 -18.27 -1.38
C ALA A 82 -3.20 -17.51 -1.42
N TYR A 83 -3.16 -16.33 -0.79
CA TYR A 83 -1.90 -15.62 -0.58
C TYR A 83 -0.95 -16.46 0.30
N ARG A 84 0.29 -16.66 -0.17
CA ARG A 84 1.45 -17.08 0.61
C ARG A 84 1.92 -15.93 1.50
N ASP A 85 2.19 -14.80 0.85
CA ASP A 85 2.61 -13.55 1.46
C ASP A 85 1.60 -12.48 1.05
N ALA A 86 1.14 -11.70 2.03
CA ALA A 86 0.31 -10.53 1.83
C ALA A 86 0.69 -9.51 2.90
N THR A 87 1.78 -8.80 2.66
CA THR A 87 2.32 -7.81 3.59
C THR A 87 2.26 -6.42 2.96
N TYR A 88 1.76 -5.46 3.73
CA TYR A 88 1.82 -4.04 3.38
C TYR A 88 2.87 -3.37 4.27
N THR A 89 3.73 -2.54 3.68
CA THR A 89 4.76 -1.80 4.42
C THR A 89 4.49 -0.31 4.27
N LEU A 90 4.20 0.36 5.39
CA LEU A 90 3.99 1.80 5.46
C LEU A 90 5.27 2.44 5.98
N ILE A 91 5.78 3.44 5.28
CA ILE A 91 6.97 4.21 5.67
C ILE A 91 6.52 5.63 5.96
N GLY A 92 6.71 6.07 7.20
CA GLY A 92 6.43 7.45 7.61
C GLY A 92 7.46 8.43 7.06
N ARG A 93 7.08 9.71 6.99
CA ARG A 93 8.01 10.83 6.68
C ARG A 93 9.11 11.00 7.73
N ASP A 94 8.89 10.44 8.92
CA ASP A 94 9.85 10.29 10.03
C ASP A 94 10.88 9.17 9.79
N GLY A 95 10.73 8.38 8.73
CA GLY A 95 11.56 7.22 8.42
C GLY A 95 11.19 5.95 9.19
N ALA A 96 10.14 5.96 10.02
CA ALA A 96 9.68 4.76 10.71
C ALA A 96 8.84 3.89 9.76
N ALA A 97 9.31 2.66 9.48
CA ALA A 97 8.59 1.70 8.66
C ALA A 97 7.85 0.65 9.52
N LEU A 98 6.59 0.37 9.18
CA LEU A 98 5.78 -0.69 9.76
C LEU A 98 5.31 -1.65 8.67
N SER A 99 5.63 -2.94 8.80
CA SER A 99 5.04 -3.98 7.96
C SER A 99 3.90 -4.69 8.67
N VAL A 100 2.73 -4.79 8.05
CA VAL A 100 1.53 -5.47 8.57
C VAL A 100 1.08 -6.54 7.60
N GLY A 101 0.59 -7.67 8.11
CA GLY A 101 0.08 -8.78 7.31
C GLY A 101 1.01 -9.99 7.31
N ARG A 102 0.67 -10.99 6.50
CA ARG A 102 1.32 -12.30 6.51
C ARG A 102 2.52 -12.37 5.57
N GLY A 103 3.53 -13.15 5.97
CA GLY A 103 4.64 -13.52 5.09
C GLY A 103 5.80 -12.54 5.08
N GLY A 104 6.70 -12.61 4.10
CA GLY A 104 7.76 -11.62 3.94
C GLY A 104 7.25 -10.29 3.38
N ASN A 105 7.95 -9.17 3.60
CA ASN A 105 7.68 -7.92 2.88
C ASN A 105 8.40 -7.84 1.53
N GLY A 106 9.26 -8.80 1.20
CA GLY A 106 10.00 -8.86 -0.07
C GLY A 106 11.05 -7.75 -0.25
N LEU A 107 11.33 -6.96 0.80
CA LEU A 107 12.25 -5.83 0.78
C LEU A 107 13.54 -6.18 1.52
N PHE A 108 14.68 -5.85 0.93
CA PHE A 108 15.95 -5.86 1.64
C PHE A 108 16.15 -4.53 2.37
N ARG A 109 17.08 -4.50 3.33
CA ARG A 109 17.40 -3.26 4.07
C ARG A 109 17.72 -2.08 3.16
N ARG A 110 18.53 -2.30 2.12
CA ARG A 110 18.85 -1.29 1.10
C ARG A 110 17.62 -0.73 0.37
N ASP A 111 16.55 -1.52 0.23
CA ASP A 111 15.34 -1.07 -0.45
C ASP A 111 14.55 -0.13 0.48
N LEU A 112 14.48 -0.46 1.77
CA LEU A 112 13.94 0.40 2.82
C LEU A 112 14.73 1.71 2.94
N ASP A 113 16.07 1.66 2.94
CA ASP A 113 16.92 2.85 3.03
C ASP A 113 16.69 3.81 1.85
N ARG A 114 16.55 3.29 0.61
CA ARG A 114 16.24 4.10 -0.58
C ARG A 114 14.87 4.80 -0.49
N LEU A 115 13.96 4.24 0.29
CA LEU A 115 12.62 4.80 0.53
C LEU A 115 12.60 5.72 1.76
N GLY A 116 13.76 6.01 2.35
CA GLY A 116 13.89 6.91 3.49
C GLY A 116 13.59 6.26 4.84
N ALA A 117 13.44 4.93 4.90
CA ALA A 117 13.23 4.26 6.18
C ALA A 117 14.54 4.18 6.99
N THR A 118 14.50 4.69 8.21
CA THR A 118 15.60 4.65 9.18
C THR A 118 15.44 3.49 10.15
N SER A 119 14.19 3.14 10.48
CA SER A 119 13.83 1.99 11.31
C SER A 119 12.77 1.12 10.62
N HIS A 120 12.69 -0.15 11.01
CA HIS A 120 11.67 -1.05 10.50
C HIS A 120 11.17 -1.97 11.60
N THR A 121 9.86 -1.93 11.83
CA THR A 121 9.16 -2.84 12.73
C THR A 121 8.33 -3.83 11.91
N ARG A 122 8.52 -5.12 12.20
CA ARG A 122 7.61 -6.16 11.77
C ARG A 122 6.41 -6.17 12.72
N GLY A 123 5.30 -5.60 12.26
CA GLY A 123 4.04 -5.59 12.97
C GLY A 123 3.31 -6.94 12.89
N PRO A 124 2.09 -7.01 13.45
CA PRO A 124 1.35 -8.24 13.60
C PRO A 124 0.91 -8.86 12.27
N TYR A 125 0.61 -10.16 12.36
CA TYR A 125 0.05 -10.94 11.28
C TYR A 125 -1.45 -10.75 11.32
N ILE A 126 -2.02 -10.08 10.32
CA ILE A 126 -3.47 -9.85 10.23
C ILE A 126 -3.94 -10.41 8.91
N VAL A 127 -4.88 -11.36 8.97
CA VAL A 127 -5.44 -12.03 7.79
C VAL A 127 -6.49 -11.17 7.08
N LEU A 128 -7.05 -11.67 5.97
CA LEU A 128 -8.03 -10.98 5.11
C LEU A 128 -7.43 -9.72 4.46
N GLU A 129 -6.19 -9.82 4.01
CA GLU A 129 -5.37 -8.73 3.49
C GLU A 129 -5.93 -8.11 2.20
N GLY A 130 -6.79 -8.85 1.49
CA GLY A 130 -7.55 -8.34 0.35
C GLY A 130 -8.67 -7.37 0.72
N GLN A 131 -9.11 -7.32 1.98
CA GLN A 131 -10.13 -6.38 2.45
C GLN A 131 -9.50 -5.08 2.96
N TRP A 132 -8.57 -5.17 3.90
CA TRP A 132 -7.98 -3.97 4.54
C TRP A 132 -6.82 -3.35 3.76
N GLY A 133 -6.10 -4.15 2.95
CA GLY A 133 -4.93 -3.68 2.20
C GLY A 133 -5.23 -2.59 1.17
N PRO A 134 -6.28 -2.74 0.33
CA PRO A 134 -6.72 -1.70 -0.59
C PRO A 134 -7.12 -0.40 0.11
N GLU A 135 -7.75 -0.47 1.29
CA GLU A 135 -8.15 0.72 2.05
C GLU A 135 -6.95 1.55 2.52
N ILE A 136 -5.84 0.91 2.93
CA ILE A 136 -4.58 1.61 3.27
C ILE A 136 -4.04 2.34 2.03
N GLN A 137 -3.97 1.65 0.88
CA GLN A 137 -3.48 2.23 -0.36
C GLN A 137 -4.34 3.41 -0.81
N GLN A 138 -5.66 3.29 -0.69
CA GLN A 138 -6.61 4.35 -1.04
C GLN A 138 -6.50 5.55 -0.10
N GLY A 139 -6.43 5.34 1.23
CA GLY A 139 -6.28 6.42 2.21
C GLY A 139 -5.03 7.25 1.97
N VAL A 140 -3.89 6.59 1.74
CA VAL A 140 -2.63 7.28 1.41
C VAL A 140 -2.71 7.98 0.05
N THR A 141 -3.29 7.32 -0.96
CA THR A 141 -3.47 7.92 -2.29
C THR A 141 -4.32 9.18 -2.23
N ALA A 142 -5.43 9.16 -1.49
CA ALA A 142 -6.34 10.30 -1.37
C ALA A 142 -5.66 11.55 -0.80
N VAL A 143 -4.78 11.37 0.19
CA VAL A 143 -4.03 12.47 0.79
C VAL A 143 -2.87 12.95 -0.09
N GLN A 144 -2.17 12.04 -0.76
CA GLN A 144 -1.03 12.41 -1.60
C GLN A 144 -1.42 12.94 -2.99
N TRP A 145 -2.63 12.62 -3.47
CA TRP A 145 -3.11 12.95 -4.80
C TRP A 145 -3.02 14.44 -5.16
N PRO A 146 -3.53 15.39 -4.35
CA PRO A 146 -3.57 16.80 -4.77
C PRO A 146 -2.17 17.37 -5.02
N LEU A 147 -1.22 17.08 -4.12
CA LEU A 147 0.15 17.53 -4.24
C LEU A 147 0.87 16.85 -5.40
N ALA A 148 0.66 15.54 -5.62
CA ALA A 148 1.27 14.84 -6.75
C ALA A 148 0.82 15.46 -8.09
N LEU A 149 -0.46 15.79 -8.21
CA LEU A 149 -1.00 16.42 -9.41
C LEU A 149 -0.47 17.84 -9.63
N GLU A 150 -0.33 18.63 -8.55
CA GLU A 150 0.30 19.95 -8.62
C GLU A 150 1.74 19.87 -9.13
N ARG A 151 2.54 18.95 -8.58
CA ARG A 151 3.93 18.73 -9.00
C ARG A 151 4.03 18.39 -10.48
N LEU A 152 3.16 17.51 -10.97
CA LEU A 152 3.09 17.19 -12.40
C LEU A 152 2.74 18.40 -13.26
N ARG A 153 1.77 19.22 -12.84
CA ARG A 153 1.41 20.46 -13.55
C ARG A 153 2.55 21.46 -13.62
N ARG A 154 3.49 21.43 -12.66
CA ARG A 154 4.74 22.21 -12.70
C ARG A 154 5.81 21.61 -13.62
N GLY A 155 5.53 20.49 -14.27
CA GLY A 155 6.46 19.77 -15.15
C GLY A 155 7.45 18.88 -14.40
N GLU A 156 7.21 18.57 -13.13
CA GLU A 156 8.07 17.65 -12.39
C GLU A 156 7.84 16.19 -12.81
N THR A 157 8.93 15.41 -12.75
CA THR A 157 8.86 13.94 -12.82
C THR A 157 8.61 13.38 -11.42
N LEU A 158 7.68 12.44 -11.31
CA LEU A 158 7.39 11.71 -10.08
C LEU A 158 7.94 10.29 -10.15
N ASP A 159 8.74 9.91 -9.14
CA ASP A 159 9.33 8.59 -9.02
C ASP A 159 8.51 7.66 -8.13
N PHE A 160 8.29 6.43 -8.60
CA PHE A 160 7.54 5.35 -7.94
C PHE A 160 8.39 4.08 -7.90
N GLY A 161 9.69 4.23 -7.61
CA GLY A 161 10.67 3.14 -7.59
C GLY A 161 11.16 2.80 -9.00
N PRO A 162 10.86 1.61 -9.56
CA PRO A 162 11.31 1.23 -10.89
C PRO A 162 10.67 2.03 -12.04
N MET A 163 9.53 2.70 -11.79
CA MET A 163 8.86 3.55 -12.77
C MET A 163 8.81 5.00 -12.31
N SER A 164 8.84 5.90 -13.28
CA SER A 164 8.54 7.31 -13.07
C SER A 164 7.57 7.81 -14.15
N LEU A 165 6.88 8.90 -13.87
CA LEU A 165 5.98 9.54 -14.83
C LEU A 165 6.09 11.06 -14.77
N ASP A 166 5.81 11.71 -15.90
CA ASP A 166 5.71 13.15 -16.06
C ASP A 166 4.58 13.49 -17.05
N LEU A 167 4.46 14.75 -17.48
CA LEU A 167 3.45 15.14 -18.47
C LEU A 167 3.69 14.56 -19.88
N ALA A 168 4.86 13.98 -20.16
CA ALA A 168 5.17 13.39 -21.47
C ALA A 168 4.85 11.89 -21.51
N GLY A 169 5.01 11.17 -20.40
CA GLY A 169 4.73 9.74 -20.37
C GLY A 169 5.20 9.02 -19.11
N VAL A 170 5.35 7.70 -19.25
CA VAL A 170 5.91 6.80 -18.24
C VAL A 170 7.30 6.34 -18.68
N ARG A 171 8.23 6.20 -17.73
CA ARG A 171 9.56 5.65 -17.95
C ARG A 171 9.88 4.50 -16.99
N GLU A 172 10.64 3.53 -17.49
CA GLU A 172 11.27 2.44 -16.73
C GLU A 172 12.71 2.27 -17.25
N GLY A 173 13.70 2.82 -16.52
CA GLY A 173 15.10 2.81 -16.96
C GLY A 173 15.27 3.46 -18.34
N LYS A 174 15.63 2.67 -19.35
CA LYS A 174 15.81 3.14 -20.74
C LYS A 174 14.54 3.10 -21.59
N TYR A 175 13.46 2.52 -21.09
CA TYR A 175 12.21 2.38 -21.82
C TYR A 175 11.27 3.52 -21.44
N SER A 176 10.53 4.01 -22.42
CA SER A 176 9.51 5.03 -22.23
C SER A 176 8.30 4.74 -23.10
N ALA A 177 7.14 5.18 -22.65
CA ALA A 177 5.92 5.23 -23.44
C ALA A 177 5.26 6.59 -23.21
N SER A 178 4.93 7.28 -24.29
CA SER A 178 4.18 8.54 -24.24
C SER A 178 2.70 8.28 -23.95
N TRP A 179 2.01 9.28 -23.42
CA TRP A 179 0.57 9.16 -23.15
C TRP A 179 -0.25 8.86 -24.42
N ALA A 180 0.18 9.35 -25.59
CA ALA A 180 -0.47 9.10 -26.87
C ALA A 180 -0.33 7.65 -27.37
N GLU A 181 0.72 6.93 -26.94
CA GLU A 181 0.92 5.53 -27.30
C GLU A 181 0.14 4.58 -26.38
N ILE A 182 -0.16 5.00 -25.15
CA ILE A 182 -0.75 4.14 -24.12
C ILE A 182 -2.27 4.03 -24.35
N GLY A 183 -2.70 2.86 -24.80
CA GLY A 183 -4.10 2.51 -24.91
C GLY A 183 -4.70 2.05 -23.58
N ASP A 184 -3.98 1.23 -22.81
CA ASP A 184 -4.47 0.73 -21.52
C ASP A 184 -3.38 0.42 -20.49
N LEU A 185 -3.75 0.51 -19.20
CA LEU A 185 -2.95 0.02 -18.08
C LEU A 185 -3.51 -1.33 -17.65
N HIS A 186 -2.66 -2.34 -17.57
CA HIS A 186 -3.07 -3.68 -17.14
C HIS A 186 -2.18 -4.21 -16.03
N ARG A 187 -2.81 -4.99 -15.14
CA ARG A 187 -2.15 -5.69 -14.04
C ARG A 187 -2.17 -7.19 -14.31
N TYR A 188 -1.01 -7.82 -14.25
CA TYR A 188 -0.87 -9.26 -14.44
C TYR A 188 0.31 -9.78 -13.63
N ASP A 189 0.19 -10.96 -13.03
CA ASP A 189 1.30 -11.63 -12.31
C ASP A 189 2.08 -10.71 -11.34
N GLY A 190 1.36 -9.88 -10.57
CA GLY A 190 1.97 -8.94 -9.62
C GLY A 190 2.78 -7.80 -10.27
N LYS A 191 2.57 -7.52 -11.56
CA LYS A 191 3.19 -6.44 -12.33
C LYS A 191 2.16 -5.44 -12.83
N ILE A 192 2.61 -4.23 -13.11
CA ILE A 192 1.92 -3.21 -13.89
C ILE A 192 2.65 -3.09 -15.23
N GLY A 193 1.89 -3.09 -16.31
CA GLY A 193 2.39 -2.81 -17.66
C GLY A 193 1.34 -2.04 -18.47
N PHE A 194 1.69 -1.71 -19.71
CA PHE A 194 0.86 -0.91 -20.60
C PHE A 194 0.63 -1.65 -21.92
N LEU A 195 -0.56 -1.49 -22.48
CA LEU A 195 -0.87 -1.86 -23.85
C LEU A 195 -0.89 -0.59 -24.70
N GLY A 196 -0.34 -0.69 -25.90
CA GLY A 196 -0.42 0.33 -26.92
C GLY A 196 -1.84 0.50 -27.44
N THR A 197 -2.13 1.60 -28.12
CA THR A 197 -3.39 1.80 -28.84
C THR A 197 -3.63 0.74 -29.94
N ASP A 198 -2.57 0.07 -30.38
CA ASP A 198 -2.60 -1.07 -31.31
C ASP A 198 -2.80 -2.43 -30.61
N GLY A 199 -2.97 -2.45 -29.30
CA GLY A 199 -3.14 -3.64 -28.47
C GLY A 199 -1.84 -4.39 -28.14
N ARG A 200 -0.66 -3.90 -28.58
CA ARG A 200 0.62 -4.55 -28.29
C ARG A 200 1.17 -4.15 -26.93
N ALA A 201 1.87 -5.05 -26.25
CA ALA A 201 2.51 -4.73 -24.97
C ALA A 201 3.65 -3.70 -25.15
N LEU A 202 3.60 -2.63 -24.36
CA LEU A 202 4.66 -1.64 -24.25
C LEU A 202 5.68 -2.05 -23.20
N ARG A 203 6.86 -1.41 -23.24
CA ARG A 203 8.05 -1.83 -22.49
C ARG A 203 8.48 -0.93 -21.33
N PRO A 204 7.62 -0.07 -20.77
CA PRO A 204 7.64 0.13 -19.33
C PRO A 204 6.79 -0.95 -18.63
N GLN A 205 7.40 -1.71 -17.74
CA GLN A 205 6.68 -2.62 -16.85
C GLN A 205 7.37 -2.67 -15.49
N ALA A 206 6.64 -2.85 -14.40
CA ALA A 206 7.28 -3.05 -13.11
C ALA A 206 6.52 -3.98 -12.18
N SER A 207 7.28 -4.69 -11.35
CA SER A 207 6.73 -5.47 -10.25
C SER A 207 6.16 -4.54 -9.17
N VAL A 208 4.89 -4.73 -8.84
CA VAL A 208 4.16 -3.89 -7.88
C VAL A 208 4.82 -3.87 -6.51
N TYR A 209 5.46 -4.98 -6.09
CA TYR A 209 6.09 -5.04 -4.77
C TYR A 209 7.32 -4.13 -4.59
N ARG A 210 7.87 -3.59 -5.68
CA ARG A 210 8.95 -2.60 -5.64
C ARG A 210 8.46 -1.17 -5.88
N MET A 211 7.16 -0.99 -6.11
CA MET A 211 6.58 0.30 -6.39
C MET A 211 5.97 0.90 -5.11
N PRO A 212 6.60 1.90 -4.48
CA PRO A 212 5.90 2.70 -3.49
C PRO A 212 4.67 3.37 -4.13
N ASN A 213 3.59 3.46 -3.35
CA ASN A 213 2.37 4.18 -3.71
C ASN A 213 1.80 3.75 -5.07
N ALA A 214 1.78 2.44 -5.34
CA ALA A 214 1.31 1.89 -6.62
C ALA A 214 -0.12 2.34 -6.99
N TYR A 215 -1.01 2.54 -6.01
CA TYR A 215 -2.37 3.06 -6.27
C TYR A 215 -2.35 4.52 -6.74
N LEU A 216 -1.52 5.38 -6.15
CA LEU A 216 -1.30 6.75 -6.61
C LEU A 216 -0.74 6.76 -8.04
N PHE A 217 0.26 5.93 -8.33
CA PHE A 217 0.79 5.78 -9.69
C PHE A 217 -0.32 5.45 -10.71
N MET A 218 -1.12 4.41 -10.43
CA MET A 218 -2.20 3.99 -11.33
C MET A 218 -3.28 5.07 -11.50
N ALA A 219 -3.63 5.77 -10.42
CA ALA A 219 -4.58 6.88 -10.49
C ALA A 219 -4.05 8.02 -11.37
N LEU A 220 -2.75 8.35 -11.27
CA LEU A 220 -2.13 9.41 -12.06
C LEU A 220 -2.04 9.03 -13.54
N VAL A 221 -1.68 7.77 -13.84
CA VAL A 221 -1.73 7.24 -15.21
C VAL A 221 -3.12 7.41 -15.80
N ASN A 222 -4.17 6.98 -15.08
CA ASN A 222 -5.54 7.08 -15.57
C ASN A 222 -5.96 8.53 -15.81
N GLN A 223 -5.47 9.48 -15.02
CA GLN A 223 -5.74 10.91 -15.18
C GLN A 223 -4.99 11.54 -16.36
N LEU A 224 -3.79 11.07 -16.70
CA LEU A 224 -2.95 11.62 -17.78
C LEU A 224 -3.22 10.98 -19.14
N LYS A 225 -3.73 9.74 -19.15
CA LYS A 225 -4.24 9.06 -20.35
C LYS A 225 -5.58 9.65 -20.84
N ALA A 226 -6.39 10.18 -19.91
CA ALA A 226 -7.74 10.68 -20.19
C ALA A 226 -7.71 11.95 -21.04
#